data_AF-A0A2N1PM89-F1
#
_entry.id   AF-A0A2N1PM89-F1
#
_cell.length_a   1.000
_cell.length_b   1.000
_cell.length_c   1.000
_cell.angle_alpha   90.00
_cell.angle_beta   90.00
_cell.angle_gamma   90.00
#
_symmetry.space_group_name_H-M   'P 1'
#
loop_
_entity.id
_entity.type
_entity.pdbx_description
1 polymer ?
#
loop_
_entity_poly.entity_id
_entity_poly.type
_entity_poly.pdbx_seq_one_letter_code
_entity_poly.pdbx_strand_id
1 'polypeptide(L)'
;MGWNSTDFVLTADAQFNGCKAGHVRNLDEYVSYFDGFDSKYQVVVSPELSRIMPTLRQHEPIDSKWDIAAIRHHDEEIVGYPMEFYQSQLQKPDYYVDFRGRDLEFAEIIRSNPVQINWILDYALSEFQNQNKDLDFAIDEGVIEIFGDLDHEMLGIIAGYIKQKPRRMIFLVDMEAVHPDSTKILTDPIPFFQWLEVPYRHIREALLNFGIETLTVCSGKGYHFIAAIPLFNSHGYYSDAMLSLMAIGGAVQAETIDRLVTTHPEKGKDIPAPILTQRAYQGMNKVMQYVVVNILDDIRKDLHRAGLPPYVGVTDNHEHQISIDLTGSTRQVEMGCFGSVGSIYNKKWDRIIVRIPRARGREEFFDNDLSWMLDTRGSLEAAKAHLIHSGGWIPETDAGMVRLIQAYEASSIKRNLHEPCEGLLDPAAISSLINTNYAVLREKIPQIGGVIDNAQPEFLTPSALDYVYHEMLYNGFSVNDMRHLTYAIYCDTVKNVHIEPAYSKAEWCRWPILLMGEFFKD
;
A
#
# COMPACT_ATOMS: atom_id res chain seq x y z
N MET A 1 -25.89 -5.56 26.81
CA MET A 1 -24.69 -5.49 25.96
C MET A 1 -24.19 -4.07 26.00
N GLY A 2 -23.23 -3.78 26.88
CA GLY A 2 -22.73 -2.43 27.13
C GLY A 2 -21.58 -2.12 26.17
N TRP A 3 -21.85 -1.32 25.15
CA TRP A 3 -20.79 -0.56 24.49
C TRP A 3 -20.39 0.56 25.46
N ASN A 4 -19.12 0.54 25.86
CA ASN A 4 -18.56 1.34 26.95
C ASN A 4 -18.79 2.85 26.77
N SER A 5 -19.29 3.44 27.85
CA SER A 5 -19.31 4.85 28.19
C SER A 5 -17.91 5.40 28.53
N THR A 6 -16.89 5.04 27.76
CA THR A 6 -15.51 5.49 28.00
C THR A 6 -15.14 6.56 27.00
N ASP A 7 -14.74 7.72 27.51
CA ASP A 7 -14.09 8.78 26.76
C ASP A 7 -13.00 8.21 25.85
N PHE A 8 -13.02 8.63 24.58
CA PHE A 8 -12.12 8.15 23.54
C PHE A 8 -10.68 8.53 23.88
N VAL A 9 -9.88 7.56 24.33
CA VAL A 9 -8.44 7.75 24.58
C VAL A 9 -7.67 7.51 23.30
N LEU A 10 -6.99 8.57 22.86
CA LEU A 10 -5.93 8.55 21.86
C LEU A 10 -4.85 7.53 22.23
N THR A 11 -4.49 6.66 21.31
CA THR A 11 -3.10 6.19 21.26
C THR A 11 -2.56 6.42 19.86
N ALA A 12 -1.84 7.54 19.72
CA ALA A 12 -1.06 7.88 18.53
C ALA A 12 0.10 6.91 18.28
N ASP A 13 0.45 6.11 19.28
CA ASP A 13 1.51 5.10 19.23
C ASP A 13 1.40 4.12 18.06
N ALA A 14 0.19 3.83 17.55
CA ALA A 14 0.00 2.68 16.67
C ALA A 14 0.01 2.97 15.17
N GLN A 15 0.01 4.23 14.72
CA GLN A 15 -0.23 4.53 13.30
C GLN A 15 1.03 4.76 12.46
N PHE A 16 2.06 5.40 13.00
CA PHE A 16 3.29 5.65 12.27
C PHE A 16 4.43 5.76 13.27
N ASN A 17 5.38 4.84 13.16
CA ASN A 17 6.64 4.82 13.91
C ASN A 17 6.52 4.59 15.42
N GLY A 18 7.07 3.47 15.90
CA GLY A 18 7.45 3.35 17.31
C GLY A 18 6.29 3.38 18.31
N CYS A 19 5.31 2.48 18.15
CA CYS A 19 4.52 2.10 19.32
C CYS A 19 5.48 1.63 20.43
N LYS A 20 5.05 1.64 21.70
CA LYS A 20 5.79 0.95 22.77
C LYS A 20 6.13 -0.51 22.41
N ALA A 21 5.44 -1.08 21.40
CA ALA A 21 5.73 -2.38 20.82
C ALA A 21 6.91 -2.45 19.81
N GLY A 22 7.51 -1.32 19.40
CA GLY A 22 8.87 -1.30 18.85
C GLY A 22 9.93 -1.65 19.90
N HIS A 23 9.61 -1.46 21.18
CA HIS A 23 10.44 -1.82 22.32
C HIS A 23 9.91 -3.03 23.10
N VAL A 24 9.20 -3.94 22.43
CA VAL A 24 8.89 -5.25 23.01
C VAL A 24 10.20 -6.02 23.18
N ARG A 25 10.58 -6.30 24.41
CA ARG A 25 11.87 -6.97 24.70
C ARG A 25 11.79 -8.48 24.53
N ASN A 26 10.58 -9.04 24.52
CA ASN A 26 10.32 -10.46 24.39
C ASN A 26 8.85 -10.77 24.01
N LEU A 27 8.61 -12.02 23.60
CA LEU A 27 7.31 -12.53 23.16
C LEU A 27 6.19 -12.40 24.20
N ASP A 28 6.48 -12.45 25.50
CA ASP A 28 5.45 -12.40 26.55
C ASP A 28 4.89 -10.98 26.73
N GLU A 29 5.74 -9.96 26.65
CA GLU A 29 5.34 -8.54 26.66
C GLU A 29 4.47 -8.22 25.43
N TYR A 30 4.77 -8.84 24.29
CA TYR A 30 3.97 -8.76 23.07
C TYR A 30 2.54 -9.31 23.24
N VAL A 31 2.44 -10.57 23.69
CA VAL A 31 1.15 -11.27 23.81
C VAL A 31 0.24 -10.53 24.79
N SER A 32 0.78 -10.06 25.93
CA SER A 32 -0.01 -9.31 26.92
C SER A 32 -0.55 -7.97 26.40
N TYR A 33 0.18 -7.32 25.48
CA TYR A 33 -0.21 -6.01 24.94
C TYR A 33 -1.28 -6.14 23.84
N PHE A 34 -1.33 -7.26 23.11
CA PHE A 34 -2.13 -7.36 21.89
C PHE A 34 -3.34 -8.29 21.93
N ASP A 35 -3.51 -9.11 22.97
CA ASP A 35 -4.64 -10.04 23.12
C ASP A 35 -6.03 -9.37 23.26
N GLY A 36 -6.08 -8.03 23.40
CA GLY A 36 -7.32 -7.26 23.57
C GLY A 36 -7.72 -6.33 22.40
N PHE A 37 -7.02 -6.35 21.27
CA PHE A 37 -7.21 -5.35 20.21
C PHE A 37 -8.13 -5.82 19.06
N ASP A 38 -9.40 -5.38 19.06
CA ASP A 38 -10.34 -5.55 17.93
C ASP A 38 -10.08 -4.56 16.78
N SER A 39 -10.17 -5.03 15.54
CA SER A 39 -9.99 -4.19 14.33
C SER A 39 -11.23 -3.35 14.04
N LYS A 40 -11.19 -2.08 14.47
CA LYS A 40 -12.26 -1.10 14.30
C LYS A 40 -11.70 0.15 13.64
N TYR A 41 -12.41 0.68 12.65
CA TYR A 41 -12.30 2.09 12.28
C TYR A 41 -12.84 2.91 13.45
N GLN A 42 -11.93 3.61 14.11
CA GLN A 42 -12.25 4.51 15.21
C GLN A 42 -11.96 5.92 14.73
N VAL A 43 -12.76 6.88 15.20
CA VAL A 43 -12.42 8.31 15.13
C VAL A 43 -12.27 8.75 16.56
N VAL A 44 -11.05 9.05 16.96
CA VAL A 44 -10.78 9.67 18.25
C VAL A 44 -10.92 11.18 18.08
N VAL A 45 -11.50 11.86 19.06
CA VAL A 45 -11.53 13.33 19.13
C VAL A 45 -10.86 13.69 20.45
N SER A 46 -9.67 14.28 20.40
CA SER A 46 -9.07 14.88 21.59
C SER A 46 -9.02 16.40 21.48
N PRO A 47 -9.59 17.11 22.47
CA PRO A 47 -9.41 18.56 22.61
C PRO A 47 -7.97 18.99 22.97
N GLU A 48 -7.11 18.06 23.39
CA GLU A 48 -5.89 18.39 24.13
C GLU A 48 -4.61 18.37 23.27
N LEU A 49 -4.55 17.59 22.18
CA LEU A 49 -3.28 17.41 21.46
C LEU A 49 -2.79 18.67 20.72
N SER A 50 -3.69 19.57 20.31
CA SER A 50 -3.33 20.80 19.61
C SER A 50 -2.72 21.88 20.52
N ARG A 51 -2.90 21.78 21.84
CA ARG A 51 -2.33 22.73 22.82
C ARG A 51 -0.85 22.50 23.08
N ILE A 52 -0.38 21.26 22.94
CA ILE A 52 0.92 20.82 23.44
C ILE A 52 1.96 20.80 22.31
N MET A 53 1.55 20.72 21.04
CA MET A 53 2.47 20.44 19.92
C MET A 53 2.33 21.41 18.72
N PRO A 54 2.64 22.72 18.89
CA PRO A 54 2.59 23.70 17.80
C PRO A 54 3.71 23.56 16.75
N THR A 55 4.77 22.79 17.02
CA THR A 55 6.01 22.78 16.22
C THR A 55 6.37 21.45 15.55
N LEU A 56 5.58 20.40 15.74
CA LEU A 56 5.88 19.11 15.12
C LEU A 56 5.59 19.13 13.61
N ARG A 57 6.61 18.80 12.82
CA ARG A 57 6.43 18.50 11.39
C ARG A 57 5.59 17.22 11.27
N GLN A 58 4.83 17.13 10.18
CA GLN A 58 3.75 16.16 9.91
C GLN A 58 4.12 14.66 9.97
N HIS A 59 5.33 14.29 10.40
CA HIS A 59 5.90 12.94 10.26
C HIS A 59 6.72 12.43 11.46
N GLU A 60 6.81 13.14 12.59
CA GLU A 60 7.65 12.70 13.72
C GLU A 60 6.90 11.72 14.65
N PRO A 61 7.53 10.57 15.02
CA PRO A 61 7.01 9.68 16.05
C PRO A 61 6.88 10.39 17.40
N ILE A 62 5.82 10.10 18.15
CA ILE A 62 5.71 10.45 19.56
C ILE A 62 6.57 9.44 20.34
N ASP A 63 7.89 9.61 20.29
CA ASP A 63 8.81 8.75 21.04
C ASP A 63 8.76 9.07 22.54
N SER A 64 8.87 7.99 23.31
CA SER A 64 8.92 7.72 24.75
C SER A 64 9.60 8.71 25.70
N LYS A 65 10.10 9.86 25.26
CA LYS A 65 10.68 10.91 26.13
C LYS A 65 9.63 11.80 26.80
N TRP A 66 8.37 11.70 26.39
CA TRP A 66 7.26 12.42 27.01
C TRP A 66 6.41 11.41 27.78
N ASP A 67 6.72 11.26 29.07
CA ASP A 67 5.96 10.40 29.98
C ASP A 67 4.45 10.69 29.85
N ILE A 68 3.73 9.67 29.38
CA ILE A 68 2.26 9.62 29.22
C ILE A 68 1.51 9.97 30.52
N ALA A 69 2.21 9.98 31.66
CA ALA A 69 1.71 10.44 32.95
C ALA A 69 1.40 11.95 33.02
N ALA A 70 1.98 12.79 32.15
CA ALA A 70 1.75 14.24 32.17
C ALA A 70 0.43 14.67 31.49
N ILE A 71 -0.25 13.76 30.79
CA ILE A 71 -1.46 14.07 30.01
C ILE A 71 -2.72 14.16 30.90
N ARG A 72 -2.66 13.73 32.17
CA ARG A 72 -3.85 13.70 33.05
C ARG A 72 -4.12 14.97 33.86
N HIS A 73 -3.26 15.97 33.77
CA HIS A 73 -3.45 17.23 34.47
C HIS A 73 -3.04 18.35 33.54
N HIS A 74 -4.00 19.07 32.95
CA HIS A 74 -4.04 20.53 32.86
C HIS A 74 -5.10 20.96 31.83
N ASP A 75 -6.26 21.28 32.39
CA ASP A 75 -7.47 21.75 31.73
C ASP A 75 -7.44 23.27 31.52
N GLU A 76 -8.21 23.77 30.53
CA GLU A 76 -8.51 25.20 30.26
C GLU A 76 -7.28 26.03 29.77
N GLU A 77 -7.19 26.74 28.64
CA GLU A 77 -8.00 27.27 27.55
C GLU A 77 -7.09 27.31 26.29
N ILE A 78 -7.65 27.55 25.08
CA ILE A 78 -6.96 27.85 23.79
C ILE A 78 -6.73 26.67 22.80
N VAL A 79 -7.33 26.76 21.61
CA VAL A 79 -7.33 25.86 20.40
C VAL A 79 -8.37 24.73 20.35
N GLY A 80 -9.13 24.68 19.24
CA GLY A 80 -10.27 23.79 19.01
C GLY A 80 -10.26 23.10 17.62
N TYR A 81 -9.61 21.95 17.53
CA TYR A 81 -9.80 21.00 16.42
C TYR A 81 -9.82 19.56 16.92
N PRO A 82 -10.74 18.71 16.43
CA PRO A 82 -10.67 17.28 16.64
C PRO A 82 -9.49 16.70 15.83
N MET A 83 -8.61 15.93 16.47
CA MET A 83 -7.65 15.10 15.74
C MET A 83 -8.24 13.72 15.47
N GLU A 84 -8.68 13.48 14.24
CA GLU A 84 -9.14 12.16 13.80
C GLU A 84 -7.99 11.16 13.76
N PHE A 85 -8.00 10.17 14.65
CA PHE A 85 -7.14 8.99 14.48
C PHE A 85 -7.84 8.03 13.55
N TYR A 86 -7.09 7.47 12.62
CA TYR A 86 -7.51 6.26 11.93
C TYR A 86 -6.82 5.11 12.65
N GLN A 87 -7.38 3.92 12.66
CA GLN A 87 -6.58 2.76 13.03
C GLN A 87 -6.96 1.66 12.07
N SER A 88 -6.43 1.76 10.85
CA SER A 88 -6.13 0.54 10.12
C SER A 88 -5.05 -0.13 10.94
N GLN A 89 -5.45 -1.07 11.81
CA GLN A 89 -4.53 -1.74 12.70
C GLN A 89 -3.32 -2.22 11.88
N LEU A 90 -2.13 -1.98 12.42
CA LEU A 90 -0.88 -2.52 11.91
C LEU A 90 -1.12 -3.95 11.44
N GLN A 91 -0.66 -4.25 10.22
CA GLN A 91 -0.63 -5.61 9.72
C GLN A 91 0.41 -6.38 10.51
N LYS A 92 0.00 -6.90 11.66
CA LYS A 92 0.87 -7.72 12.50
C LYS A 92 1.20 -9.02 11.76
N PRO A 93 2.39 -9.58 11.96
CA PRO A 93 2.60 -10.95 11.54
C PRO A 93 1.75 -11.90 12.40
N ASP A 94 1.51 -13.09 11.88
CA ASP A 94 0.92 -14.20 12.60
C ASP A 94 1.69 -14.53 13.88
N TYR A 95 3.02 -14.44 13.83
CA TYR A 95 3.93 -14.54 14.97
C TYR A 95 5.23 -13.74 14.77
N TYR A 96 6.00 -13.55 15.83
CA TYR A 96 7.31 -12.87 15.80
C TYR A 96 8.44 -13.89 15.89
N VAL A 97 9.53 -13.60 15.19
CA VAL A 97 10.76 -14.41 15.25
C VAL A 97 11.67 -13.84 16.33
N ASP A 98 12.10 -14.71 17.23
CA ASP A 98 13.17 -14.39 18.17
C ASP A 98 14.52 -14.65 17.48
N PHE A 99 15.21 -13.57 17.15
CA PHE A 99 16.52 -13.62 16.49
C PHE A 99 17.68 -14.00 17.43
N ARG A 100 17.43 -14.17 18.75
CA ARG A 100 18.44 -14.59 19.74
C ARG A 100 19.72 -13.72 19.78
N GLY A 101 19.62 -12.46 19.34
CA GLY A 101 20.77 -11.55 19.21
C GLY A 101 21.68 -11.83 18.01
N ARG A 102 21.21 -12.61 17.03
CA ARG A 102 21.90 -12.94 15.77
C ARG A 102 21.29 -12.22 14.57
N ASP A 103 20.66 -11.06 14.79
CA ASP A 103 19.98 -10.25 13.78
C ASP A 103 20.92 -9.79 12.66
N LEU A 104 22.16 -9.39 12.97
CA LEU A 104 23.15 -8.99 11.98
C LEU A 104 23.61 -10.17 11.10
N GLU A 105 23.85 -11.33 11.71
CA GLU A 105 24.25 -12.54 10.98
C GLU A 105 23.13 -13.02 10.06
N PHE A 106 21.90 -13.06 10.59
CA PHE A 106 20.70 -13.34 9.83
C PHE A 106 20.55 -12.38 8.64
N ALA A 107 20.66 -11.06 8.85
CA ALA A 107 20.48 -10.06 7.81
C ALA A 107 21.51 -10.22 6.68
N GLU A 108 22.76 -10.52 7.01
CA GLU A 108 23.82 -10.75 6.04
C GLU A 108 23.58 -12.02 5.19
N ILE A 109 23.11 -13.11 5.82
CA ILE A 109 22.75 -14.34 5.12
C ILE A 109 21.60 -14.07 4.14
N ILE A 110 20.53 -13.41 4.57
CA ILE A 110 19.38 -13.15 3.70
C ILE A 110 19.75 -12.20 2.55
N ARG A 111 20.48 -11.11 2.83
CA ARG A 111 20.95 -10.15 1.82
C ARG A 111 21.80 -10.80 0.74
N SER A 112 22.62 -11.79 1.11
CA SER A 112 23.54 -12.45 0.20
C SER A 112 22.88 -13.52 -0.68
N ASN A 113 21.63 -13.90 -0.39
CA ASN A 113 20.96 -15.04 -1.02
C ASN A 113 19.58 -14.71 -1.64
N PRO A 114 19.39 -13.56 -2.34
CA PRO A 114 18.06 -13.15 -2.81
C PRO A 114 17.44 -14.13 -3.82
N VAL A 115 18.25 -14.80 -4.64
CA VAL A 115 17.77 -15.80 -5.61
C VAL A 115 17.24 -17.03 -4.89
N GLN A 116 17.98 -17.53 -3.90
CA GLN A 116 17.59 -18.70 -3.13
C GLN A 116 16.36 -18.42 -2.27
N ILE A 117 16.25 -17.23 -1.69
CA ILE A 117 15.08 -16.81 -0.93
C ILE A 117 13.82 -16.80 -1.81
N ASN A 118 13.89 -16.26 -3.02
CA ASN A 118 12.77 -16.32 -3.96
C ASN A 118 12.44 -17.77 -4.36
N TRP A 119 13.46 -18.60 -4.60
CA TRP A 119 13.27 -20.02 -4.91
C TRP A 119 12.52 -20.76 -3.80
N ILE A 120 12.90 -20.58 -2.53
CA ILE A 120 12.20 -21.20 -1.37
C ILE A 120 10.73 -20.81 -1.37
N LEU A 121 10.42 -19.53 -1.56
CA LEU A 121 9.06 -19.02 -1.56
C LEU A 121 8.25 -19.58 -2.74
N ASP A 122 8.81 -19.57 -3.95
CA ASP A 122 8.13 -20.08 -5.15
C ASP A 122 7.89 -21.59 -5.09
N TYR A 123 8.87 -22.36 -4.60
CA TYR A 123 8.71 -23.78 -4.31
C TYR A 123 7.56 -24.01 -3.33
N ALA A 124 7.59 -23.34 -2.18
CA ALA A 124 6.61 -23.58 -1.12
C ALA A 124 5.18 -23.16 -1.52
N LEU A 125 5.04 -22.03 -2.20
CA LEU A 125 3.73 -21.57 -2.69
C LEU A 125 3.19 -22.47 -3.80
N SER A 126 4.06 -22.98 -4.69
CA SER A 126 3.67 -23.97 -5.71
C SER A 126 3.24 -25.29 -5.08
N GLU A 127 3.97 -25.82 -4.10
CA GLU A 127 3.59 -27.05 -3.39
C GLU A 127 2.25 -26.91 -2.66
N PHE A 128 2.00 -25.75 -2.06
CA PHE A 128 0.72 -25.43 -1.43
C PHE A 128 -0.43 -25.36 -2.46
N GLN A 129 -0.24 -24.63 -3.56
CA GLN A 129 -1.26 -24.48 -4.62
C GLN A 129 -1.62 -25.81 -5.27
N ASN A 130 -0.65 -26.72 -5.41
CA ASN A 130 -0.87 -28.07 -5.94
C ASN A 130 -1.43 -29.05 -4.90
N GLN A 131 -1.70 -28.59 -3.66
CA GLN A 131 -2.18 -29.41 -2.54
C GLN A 131 -1.23 -30.57 -2.18
N ASN A 132 0.06 -30.43 -2.50
CA ASN A 132 1.07 -31.45 -2.24
C ASN A 132 1.53 -31.40 -0.78
N LYS A 133 1.70 -30.19 -0.23
CA LYS A 133 2.27 -29.96 1.11
C LYS A 133 1.64 -28.75 1.78
N ASP A 134 1.72 -28.74 3.11
CA ASP A 134 1.51 -27.54 3.89
C ASP A 134 2.60 -26.49 3.57
N LEU A 135 2.21 -25.21 3.52
CA LEU A 135 3.10 -24.12 3.14
C LEU A 135 4.31 -24.00 4.07
N ASP A 136 4.10 -24.11 5.38
CA ASP A 136 5.16 -23.94 6.37
C ASP A 136 6.14 -25.12 6.31
N PHE A 137 5.62 -26.33 6.09
CA PHE A 137 6.46 -27.50 5.89
C PHE A 137 7.32 -27.40 4.63
N ALA A 138 6.76 -26.92 3.51
CA ALA A 138 7.53 -26.73 2.28
C ALA A 138 8.60 -25.62 2.42
N ILE A 139 8.34 -24.57 3.21
CA ILE A 139 9.37 -23.58 3.54
C ILE A 139 10.49 -24.21 4.36
N ASP A 140 10.17 -25.02 5.37
CA ASP A 140 11.18 -25.69 6.20
C ASP A 140 12.10 -26.60 5.36
N GLU A 141 11.54 -27.37 4.43
CA GLU A 141 12.32 -28.19 3.48
C GLU A 141 13.23 -27.33 2.60
N GLY A 142 12.69 -26.25 2.00
CA GLY A 142 13.47 -25.36 1.14
C GLY A 142 14.61 -24.67 1.88
N VAL A 143 14.39 -24.29 3.15
CA VAL A 143 15.44 -23.71 4.00
C VAL A 143 16.53 -24.73 4.29
N ILE A 144 16.18 -25.98 4.62
CA ILE A 144 17.15 -27.05 4.88
C ILE A 144 17.96 -27.36 3.62
N GLU A 145 17.32 -27.39 2.45
CA GLU A 145 17.98 -27.67 1.18
C GLU A 145 19.04 -26.60 0.83
N ILE A 146 18.70 -25.33 1.03
CA ILE A 146 19.58 -24.21 0.67
C ILE A 146 20.64 -23.93 1.74
N PHE A 147 20.26 -23.99 3.02
CA PHE A 147 21.06 -23.49 4.14
C PHE A 147 21.50 -24.60 5.10
N GLY A 148 21.36 -25.87 4.74
CA GLY A 148 21.56 -27.02 5.64
C GLY A 148 22.93 -27.14 6.32
N ASP A 149 23.92 -26.39 5.85
CA ASP A 149 25.26 -26.31 6.47
C ASP A 149 25.31 -25.33 7.67
N LEU A 150 24.26 -24.53 7.90
CA LEU A 150 24.14 -23.63 9.05
C LEU A 150 23.73 -24.41 10.31
N ASP A 151 24.00 -23.83 11.48
CA ASP A 151 23.56 -24.42 12.75
C ASP A 151 22.02 -24.41 12.89
N HIS A 152 21.50 -25.32 13.73
CA HIS A 152 20.05 -25.49 13.93
C HIS A 152 19.33 -24.23 14.40
N GLU A 153 19.98 -23.34 15.15
CA GLU A 153 19.35 -22.11 15.62
C GLU A 153 19.18 -21.13 14.46
N MET A 154 20.22 -20.92 13.65
CA MET A 154 20.12 -20.05 12.47
C MET A 154 19.14 -20.59 11.44
N LEU A 155 19.11 -21.92 11.20
CA LEU A 155 18.09 -22.56 10.38
C LEU A 155 16.67 -22.25 10.87
N GLY A 156 16.45 -22.36 12.19
CA GLY A 156 15.17 -22.02 12.81
C GLY A 156 14.79 -20.55 12.67
N ILE A 157 15.76 -19.63 12.80
CA ILE A 157 15.55 -18.19 12.61
C ILE A 157 15.15 -17.89 11.16
N ILE A 158 15.90 -18.41 10.18
CA ILE A 158 15.64 -18.19 8.75
C ILE A 158 14.26 -18.76 8.36
N ALA A 159 13.98 -20.01 8.75
CA ALA A 159 12.69 -20.63 8.50
C ALA A 159 11.55 -19.85 9.17
N GLY A 160 11.75 -19.45 10.44
CA GLY A 160 10.81 -18.62 11.18
C GLY A 160 10.47 -17.33 10.42
N TYR A 161 11.49 -16.61 9.94
CA TYR A 161 11.33 -15.34 9.21
C TYR A 161 10.63 -15.51 7.86
N ILE A 162 11.05 -16.49 7.06
CA ILE A 162 10.45 -16.73 5.73
C ILE A 162 8.98 -17.16 5.87
N LYS A 163 8.64 -17.89 6.94
CA LYS A 163 7.26 -18.30 7.24
C LYS A 163 6.38 -17.18 7.80
N GLN A 164 6.91 -16.07 8.30
CA GLN A 164 6.07 -15.00 8.88
C GLN A 164 5.09 -14.43 7.84
N LYS A 165 3.79 -14.43 8.18
CA LYS A 165 2.70 -13.99 7.30
C LYS A 165 1.93 -12.83 7.94
N PRO A 166 1.44 -11.83 7.17
CA PRO A 166 0.57 -10.81 7.73
C PRO A 166 -0.77 -11.41 8.16
N ARG A 167 -1.20 -11.14 9.40
CA ARG A 167 -2.53 -11.55 9.91
C ARG A 167 -3.68 -10.98 9.12
N ARG A 168 -3.46 -9.84 8.47
CA ARG A 168 -4.45 -9.17 7.64
C ARG A 168 -3.75 -8.29 6.61
N MET A 169 -4.33 -8.22 5.42
CA MET A 169 -4.00 -7.27 4.37
C MET A 169 -5.17 -6.32 4.14
N ILE A 170 -4.89 -5.11 3.69
CA ILE A 170 -5.92 -4.12 3.34
C ILE A 170 -5.94 -3.94 1.84
N PHE A 171 -7.09 -4.19 1.23
CA PHE A 171 -7.42 -3.75 -0.12
C PHE A 171 -7.89 -2.30 -0.03
N LEU A 172 -7.18 -1.39 -0.70
CA LEU A 172 -7.45 0.05 -0.63
C LEU A 172 -7.39 0.67 -2.02
N VAL A 173 -8.53 1.07 -2.57
CA VAL A 173 -8.55 1.98 -3.72
C VAL A 173 -8.80 3.38 -3.20
N ASP A 174 -7.83 4.27 -3.40
CA ASP A 174 -7.97 5.71 -3.10
C ASP A 174 -8.30 6.45 -4.39
N MET A 175 -9.20 7.42 -4.29
CA MET A 175 -9.61 8.28 -5.38
C MET A 175 -9.73 9.70 -4.88
N GLU A 176 -8.99 10.61 -5.50
CA GLU A 176 -9.01 12.03 -5.16
C GLU A 176 -9.26 12.90 -6.40
N ALA A 177 -9.97 14.00 -6.21
CA ALA A 177 -9.94 15.09 -7.19
C ALA A 177 -8.58 15.82 -7.09
N VAL A 178 -7.94 16.03 -8.24
CA VAL A 178 -6.71 16.79 -8.40
C VAL A 178 -7.04 18.17 -8.98
N HIS A 179 -6.54 19.21 -8.32
CA HIS A 179 -6.68 20.59 -8.75
C HIS A 179 -5.43 21.39 -8.30
N PRO A 180 -4.89 22.33 -9.11
CA PRO A 180 -3.66 23.06 -8.80
C PRO A 180 -3.78 23.89 -7.52
N ASP A 181 -4.99 24.42 -7.29
CA ASP A 181 -5.38 24.98 -6.02
C ASP A 181 -6.23 23.98 -5.23
N SER A 182 -5.57 23.12 -4.47
CA SER A 182 -6.24 22.09 -3.68
C SER A 182 -7.19 22.64 -2.60
N THR A 183 -7.09 23.94 -2.26
CA THR A 183 -8.00 24.58 -1.30
C THR A 183 -9.40 24.78 -1.88
N LYS A 184 -9.55 24.84 -3.21
CA LYS A 184 -10.87 24.92 -3.87
C LYS A 184 -11.71 23.68 -3.60
N ILE A 185 -11.11 22.50 -3.62
CA ILE A 185 -11.79 21.23 -3.34
C ILE A 185 -12.40 21.24 -1.93
N LEU A 186 -11.80 21.98 -1.00
CA LEU A 186 -12.24 22.06 0.39
C LEU A 186 -13.18 23.24 0.66
N THR A 187 -13.03 24.32 -0.11
CA THR A 187 -13.83 25.53 0.07
C THR A 187 -15.17 25.46 -0.65
N ASP A 188 -15.19 24.81 -1.82
CA ASP A 188 -16.36 24.53 -2.65
C ASP A 188 -16.30 23.06 -3.14
N PRO A 189 -16.62 22.08 -2.28
CA PRO A 189 -16.46 20.66 -2.60
C PRO A 189 -17.48 20.13 -3.61
N ILE A 190 -18.64 20.76 -3.75
CA ILE A 190 -19.78 20.19 -4.51
C ILE A 190 -19.40 19.86 -5.96
N PRO A 191 -18.79 20.77 -6.75
CA PRO A 191 -18.47 20.47 -8.15
C PRO A 191 -17.47 19.30 -8.29
N PHE A 192 -16.50 19.20 -7.38
CA PHE A 192 -15.50 18.13 -7.41
C PHE A 192 -16.12 16.79 -6.99
N PHE A 193 -16.98 16.79 -5.98
CA PHE A 193 -17.65 15.58 -5.54
C PHE A 193 -18.70 15.09 -6.54
N GLN A 194 -19.43 15.99 -7.21
CA GLN A 194 -20.29 15.64 -8.35
C GLN A 194 -19.49 14.95 -9.47
N TRP A 195 -18.26 15.39 -9.69
CA TRP A 195 -17.37 14.75 -10.64
C TRP A 195 -16.95 13.34 -10.19
N LEU A 196 -16.61 13.18 -8.90
CA LEU A 196 -16.24 11.91 -8.27
C LEU A 196 -17.39 10.89 -8.18
N GLU A 197 -18.65 11.31 -8.27
CA GLU A 197 -19.81 10.40 -8.21
C GLU A 197 -19.87 9.38 -9.36
N VAL A 198 -19.32 9.73 -10.52
CA VAL A 198 -19.26 8.79 -11.66
C VAL A 198 -18.29 7.64 -11.37
N PRO A 199 -16.98 7.87 -11.14
CA PRO A 199 -16.06 6.79 -10.81
C PRO A 199 -16.40 6.08 -9.51
N TYR A 200 -16.97 6.77 -8.51
CA TYR A 200 -17.43 6.13 -7.28
C TYR A 200 -18.37 4.94 -7.56
N ARG A 201 -19.37 5.15 -8.42
CA ARG A 201 -20.35 4.12 -8.77
C ARG A 201 -19.70 2.95 -9.50
N HIS A 202 -18.86 3.24 -10.50
CA HIS A 202 -18.16 2.21 -11.27
C HIS A 202 -17.23 1.35 -10.39
N ILE A 203 -16.41 1.97 -9.52
CA ILE A 203 -15.52 1.24 -8.61
C ILE A 203 -16.35 0.38 -7.66
N ARG A 204 -17.40 0.96 -7.04
CA ARG A 204 -18.26 0.24 -6.10
C ARG A 204 -18.96 -0.94 -6.76
N GLU A 205 -19.54 -0.75 -7.94
CA GLU A 205 -20.24 -1.78 -8.69
C GLU A 205 -19.29 -2.91 -9.10
N ALA A 206 -18.09 -2.57 -9.58
CA ALA A 206 -17.07 -3.56 -9.93
C ALA A 206 -16.70 -4.44 -8.72
N LEU A 207 -16.42 -3.85 -7.56
CA LEU A 207 -16.08 -4.59 -6.34
C LEU A 207 -17.26 -5.45 -5.86
N LEU A 208 -18.49 -4.90 -5.85
CA LEU A 208 -19.69 -5.65 -5.49
C LEU A 208 -20.00 -6.80 -6.45
N ASN A 209 -19.67 -6.69 -7.74
CA ASN A 209 -19.84 -7.76 -8.72
C ASN A 209 -18.90 -8.95 -8.44
N PHE A 210 -17.70 -8.68 -7.91
CA PHE A 210 -16.84 -9.73 -7.35
C PHE A 210 -17.33 -10.20 -5.98
N GLY A 211 -18.31 -9.56 -5.35
CA GLY A 211 -18.74 -9.82 -3.98
C GLY A 211 -17.72 -9.37 -2.95
N ILE A 212 -16.96 -8.32 -3.27
CA ILE A 212 -16.09 -7.63 -2.34
C ILE A 212 -16.90 -6.52 -1.67
N GLU A 213 -17.15 -6.69 -0.37
CA GLU A 213 -17.77 -5.64 0.44
C GLU A 213 -16.69 -4.68 0.93
N THR A 214 -16.91 -3.38 0.75
CA THR A 214 -15.99 -2.35 1.20
C THR A 214 -16.65 -1.43 2.21
N LEU A 215 -15.87 -0.92 3.16
CA LEU A 215 -16.15 0.35 3.81
C LEU A 215 -15.70 1.46 2.85
N THR A 216 -16.64 2.25 2.35
CA THR A 216 -16.30 3.45 1.57
C THR A 216 -16.29 4.65 2.51
N VAL A 217 -15.18 5.39 2.56
CA VAL A 217 -15.01 6.58 3.40
C VAL A 217 -14.93 7.81 2.51
N CYS A 218 -15.75 8.83 2.81
CA CYS A 218 -15.57 10.17 2.25
C CYS A 218 -14.36 10.82 2.92
N SER A 219 -13.23 10.88 2.21
CA SER A 219 -11.98 11.51 2.65
C SER A 219 -11.98 13.00 2.32
N GLY A 220 -10.87 13.70 2.64
CA GLY A 220 -10.67 15.13 2.35
C GLY A 220 -11.05 15.52 0.93
N LYS A 221 -10.46 14.83 -0.06
CA LYS A 221 -10.55 15.18 -1.49
C LYS A 221 -11.27 14.14 -2.34
N GLY A 222 -11.76 13.04 -1.75
CA GLY A 222 -12.53 12.05 -2.49
C GLY A 222 -12.95 10.85 -1.65
N TYR A 223 -12.72 9.64 -2.15
CA TYR A 223 -13.26 8.42 -1.55
C TYR A 223 -12.20 7.33 -1.42
N HIS A 224 -12.20 6.63 -0.29
CA HIS A 224 -11.41 5.42 -0.08
C HIS A 224 -12.32 4.21 -0.03
N PHE A 225 -12.01 3.17 -0.79
CA PHE A 225 -12.68 1.87 -0.75
C PHE A 225 -11.80 0.89 0.00
N ILE A 226 -12.26 0.44 1.17
CA ILE A 226 -11.43 -0.31 2.12
C ILE A 226 -12.06 -1.67 2.38
N ALA A 227 -11.30 -2.73 2.15
CA ALA A 227 -11.66 -4.08 2.59
C ALA A 227 -10.46 -4.78 3.24
N ALA A 228 -10.76 -5.73 4.12
CA ALA A 228 -9.80 -6.52 4.86
C ALA A 228 -9.71 -7.93 4.28
N ILE A 229 -8.49 -8.45 4.15
CA ILE A 229 -8.25 -9.84 3.77
C ILE A 229 -7.56 -10.49 4.96
N PRO A 230 -8.26 -11.29 5.76
CA PRO A 230 -7.67 -11.94 6.93
C PRO A 230 -6.74 -13.07 6.50
N LEU A 231 -5.72 -13.38 7.31
CA LEU A 231 -4.88 -14.56 7.10
C LEU A 231 -5.65 -15.87 7.30
N PHE A 232 -6.62 -15.84 8.22
CA PHE A 232 -7.45 -16.99 8.54
C PHE A 232 -8.90 -16.70 8.13
N ASN A 233 -9.55 -17.66 7.51
CA ASN A 233 -10.98 -17.59 7.22
C ASN A 233 -11.82 -17.80 8.50
N SER A 234 -13.14 -17.69 8.39
CA SER A 234 -14.08 -17.84 9.51
C SER A 234 -14.05 -19.21 10.19
N HIS A 235 -13.38 -20.21 9.59
CA HIS A 235 -13.22 -21.55 10.12
C HIS A 235 -11.83 -21.79 10.75
N GLY A 236 -10.95 -20.79 10.75
CA GLY A 236 -9.60 -20.87 11.31
C GLY A 236 -8.55 -21.49 10.39
N TYR A 237 -8.89 -21.78 9.13
CA TYR A 237 -7.91 -22.21 8.13
C TYR A 237 -7.30 -21.01 7.41
N TYR A 238 -6.15 -21.18 6.76
CA TYR A 238 -5.59 -20.11 5.93
C TYR A 238 -6.59 -19.65 4.86
N SER A 239 -6.62 -18.34 4.65
CA SER A 239 -7.38 -17.68 3.59
C SER A 239 -6.75 -17.98 2.23
N ASP A 240 -7.56 -18.53 1.33
CA ASP A 240 -7.14 -18.79 -0.05
C ASP A 240 -6.78 -17.49 -0.76
N ALA A 241 -7.50 -16.39 -0.48
CA ALA A 241 -7.17 -15.09 -1.03
C ALA A 241 -5.79 -14.60 -0.57
N MET A 242 -5.49 -14.68 0.73
CA MET A 242 -4.21 -14.25 1.29
C MET A 242 -3.04 -15.01 0.68
N LEU A 243 -3.13 -16.34 0.63
CA LEU A 243 -2.07 -17.18 0.09
C LEU A 243 -1.92 -17.01 -1.43
N SER A 244 -3.03 -16.85 -2.15
CA SER A 244 -3.00 -16.54 -3.59
C SER A 244 -2.36 -15.19 -3.86
N LEU A 245 -2.61 -14.16 -3.04
CA LEU A 245 -1.93 -12.86 -3.15
C LEU A 245 -0.42 -12.98 -2.98
N MET A 246 0.04 -13.80 -2.03
CA MET A 246 1.48 -14.09 -1.87
C MET A 246 2.03 -14.79 -3.11
N ALA A 247 1.34 -15.79 -3.64
CA ALA A 247 1.75 -16.51 -4.84
C ALA A 247 1.88 -15.57 -6.04
N ILE A 248 0.83 -14.85 -6.39
CA ILE A 248 0.83 -13.93 -7.54
C ILE A 248 1.70 -12.67 -7.30
N GLY A 249 2.22 -12.44 -6.09
CA GLY A 249 3.17 -11.35 -5.82
C GLY A 249 4.43 -11.43 -6.68
N GLY A 250 4.90 -12.65 -6.97
CA GLY A 250 6.12 -12.90 -7.73
C GLY A 250 7.39 -12.61 -6.94
N ALA A 251 8.51 -12.45 -7.66
CA ALA A 251 9.82 -12.32 -7.04
C ALA A 251 10.03 -10.94 -6.36
N VAL A 252 10.66 -10.98 -5.19
CA VAL A 252 11.12 -9.80 -4.45
C VAL A 252 12.54 -9.46 -4.87
N GLN A 253 12.77 -8.21 -5.28
CA GLN A 253 14.07 -7.75 -5.78
C GLN A 253 15.13 -7.74 -4.67
N ALA A 254 16.40 -7.93 -5.02
CA ALA A 254 17.50 -8.00 -4.04
C ALA A 254 17.61 -6.72 -3.18
N GLU A 255 17.50 -5.54 -3.80
CA GLU A 255 17.46 -4.25 -3.09
C GLU A 255 16.27 -4.16 -2.11
N THR A 256 15.15 -4.76 -2.48
CA THR A 256 13.95 -4.82 -1.64
C THR A 256 14.17 -5.77 -0.45
N ILE A 257 14.75 -6.96 -0.67
CA ILE A 257 15.09 -7.92 0.38
C ILE A 257 16.03 -7.29 1.41
N ASP A 258 17.09 -6.62 0.95
CA ASP A 258 18.04 -5.91 1.81
C ASP A 258 17.32 -4.91 2.75
N ARG A 259 16.42 -4.11 2.19
CA ARG A 259 15.62 -3.15 2.96
C ARG A 259 14.67 -3.82 3.94
N LEU A 260 14.09 -4.97 3.60
CA LEU A 260 13.17 -5.69 4.48
C LEU A 260 13.90 -6.22 5.73
N VAL A 261 15.10 -6.76 5.57
CA VAL A 261 15.89 -7.32 6.69
C VAL A 261 16.67 -6.29 7.49
N THR A 262 16.97 -5.13 6.91
CA THR A 262 17.70 -4.06 7.63
C THR A 262 16.82 -3.41 8.69
N THR A 263 17.25 -3.36 9.95
CA THR A 263 16.59 -2.62 11.03
C THR A 263 17.06 -1.16 11.06
N HIS A 264 16.15 -0.25 11.45
CA HIS A 264 16.41 1.18 11.64
C HIS A 264 15.80 1.64 12.97
N PRO A 265 16.44 1.33 14.11
CA PRO A 265 15.89 1.67 15.42
C PRO A 265 15.61 3.18 15.57
N GLU A 266 16.46 4.03 14.97
CA GLU A 266 16.29 5.48 14.95
C GLU A 266 15.07 5.97 14.16
N LYS A 267 14.49 5.10 13.32
CA LYS A 267 13.26 5.34 12.55
C LYS A 267 12.08 4.51 13.08
N GLY A 268 12.24 3.86 14.24
CA GLY A 268 11.21 3.00 14.83
C GLY A 268 10.99 1.67 14.10
N LYS A 269 12.01 1.19 13.36
CA LYS A 269 12.06 -0.15 12.77
C LYS A 269 13.01 -1.03 13.58
N ASP A 270 12.48 -1.69 14.59
CA ASP A 270 13.28 -2.54 15.49
C ASP A 270 13.35 -4.01 15.05
N ILE A 271 12.59 -4.38 14.01
CA ILE A 271 12.46 -5.77 13.54
C ILE A 271 12.42 -5.85 12.00
N PRO A 272 12.97 -6.93 11.41
CA PRO A 272 12.79 -7.24 10.00
C PRO A 272 11.32 -7.30 9.59
N ALA A 273 11.00 -6.77 8.40
CA ALA A 273 9.67 -6.88 7.81
C ALA A 273 9.55 -8.22 7.05
N PRO A 274 8.42 -8.94 7.10
CA PRO A 274 8.30 -10.26 6.50
C PRO A 274 8.24 -10.19 4.98
N ILE A 275 8.95 -11.10 4.34
CA ILE A 275 9.00 -11.16 2.88
C ILE A 275 7.66 -11.60 2.25
N LEU A 276 6.90 -12.47 2.92
CA LEU A 276 5.56 -12.87 2.47
C LEU A 276 4.57 -11.72 2.53
N THR A 277 4.76 -10.76 3.43
CA THR A 277 3.97 -9.53 3.42
C THR A 277 4.25 -8.76 2.13
N GLN A 278 5.52 -8.51 1.78
CA GLN A 278 5.88 -7.83 0.53
C GLN A 278 5.28 -8.53 -0.69
N ARG A 279 5.30 -9.87 -0.74
CA ARG A 279 4.64 -10.62 -1.83
C ARG A 279 3.13 -10.39 -1.86
N ALA A 280 2.44 -10.47 -0.71
CA ALA A 280 1.01 -10.20 -0.63
C ALA A 280 0.66 -8.78 -1.14
N TYR A 281 1.52 -7.80 -0.89
CA TYR A 281 1.35 -6.44 -1.41
C TYR A 281 1.56 -6.32 -2.90
N GLN A 282 2.60 -6.95 -3.43
CA GLN A 282 2.82 -7.00 -4.86
C GLN A 282 1.64 -7.66 -5.57
N GLY A 283 1.07 -8.73 -4.98
CA GLY A 283 -0.14 -9.36 -5.49
C GLY A 283 -1.36 -8.44 -5.40
N MET A 284 -1.51 -7.71 -4.30
CA MET A 284 -2.58 -6.74 -4.10
C MET A 284 -2.56 -5.64 -5.18
N ASN A 285 -1.38 -5.07 -5.46
CA ASN A 285 -1.21 -4.05 -6.51
C ASN A 285 -1.72 -4.56 -7.86
N LYS A 286 -1.37 -5.80 -8.22
CA LYS A 286 -1.74 -6.41 -9.50
C LYS A 286 -3.25 -6.53 -9.65
N VAL A 287 -3.94 -7.02 -8.61
CA VAL A 287 -5.40 -7.18 -8.65
C VAL A 287 -6.14 -5.85 -8.57
N MET A 288 -5.63 -4.88 -7.80
CA MET A 288 -6.19 -3.53 -7.76
C MET A 288 -6.08 -2.85 -9.12
N GLN A 289 -4.91 -2.94 -9.76
CA GLN A 289 -4.70 -2.41 -11.10
C GLN A 289 -5.64 -3.06 -12.11
N TYR A 290 -5.76 -4.39 -12.08
CA TYR A 290 -6.69 -5.12 -12.94
C TYR A 290 -8.13 -4.59 -12.82
N VAL A 291 -8.63 -4.33 -11.60
CA VAL A 291 -9.98 -3.76 -11.43
C VAL A 291 -10.06 -2.38 -12.07
N VAL A 292 -9.13 -1.48 -11.73
CA VAL A 292 -9.23 -0.07 -12.11
C VAL A 292 -9.10 0.12 -13.62
N VAL A 293 -8.11 -0.49 -14.28
CA VAL A 293 -7.89 -0.23 -15.71
C VAL A 293 -9.03 -0.76 -16.60
N ASN A 294 -9.70 -1.83 -16.17
CA ASN A 294 -10.84 -2.41 -16.89
C ASN A 294 -12.13 -1.58 -16.77
N ILE A 295 -12.22 -0.64 -15.83
CA ILE A 295 -13.41 0.22 -15.67
C ILE A 295 -13.17 1.66 -16.15
N LEU A 296 -11.92 2.07 -16.43
CA LEU A 296 -11.59 3.46 -16.77
C LEU A 296 -12.33 3.99 -18.00
N ASP A 297 -12.49 3.17 -19.05
CA ASP A 297 -13.16 3.62 -20.29
C ASP A 297 -14.63 3.91 -20.07
N ASP A 298 -15.32 3.06 -19.31
CA ASP A 298 -16.73 3.25 -18.99
C ASP A 298 -16.93 4.47 -18.08
N ILE A 299 -16.02 4.69 -17.12
CA ILE A 299 -16.01 5.92 -16.31
C ILE A 299 -15.87 7.16 -17.23
N ARG A 300 -14.88 7.18 -18.12
CA ARG A 300 -14.62 8.31 -19.03
C ARG A 300 -15.82 8.59 -19.93
N LYS A 301 -16.43 7.53 -20.45
CA LYS A 301 -17.62 7.59 -21.30
C LYS A 301 -18.81 8.19 -20.55
N ASP A 302 -19.04 7.79 -19.30
CA ASP A 302 -20.14 8.30 -18.50
C ASP A 302 -19.90 9.71 -17.98
N LEU A 303 -18.65 10.06 -17.67
CA LEU A 303 -18.24 11.46 -17.41
C LEU A 303 -18.57 12.34 -18.60
N HIS A 304 -18.17 11.92 -19.81
CA HIS A 304 -18.46 12.65 -21.03
C HIS A 304 -19.98 12.82 -21.28
N ARG A 305 -20.76 11.74 -21.08
CA ARG A 305 -22.24 11.79 -21.20
C ARG A 305 -22.88 12.72 -20.18
N ALA A 306 -22.31 12.83 -18.99
CA ALA A 306 -22.76 13.76 -17.94
C ALA A 306 -22.33 15.21 -18.17
N GLY A 307 -21.60 15.50 -19.26
CA GLY A 307 -21.06 16.84 -19.52
C GLY A 307 -19.89 17.22 -18.59
N LEU A 308 -19.27 16.24 -17.95
CA LEU A 308 -18.14 16.41 -17.04
C LEU A 308 -16.82 16.15 -17.78
N PRO A 309 -15.70 16.74 -17.32
CA PRO A 309 -14.38 16.45 -17.89
C PRO A 309 -14.06 14.96 -17.77
N PRO A 310 -13.68 14.25 -18.85
CA PRO A 310 -13.42 12.81 -18.82
C PRO A 310 -11.98 12.51 -18.36
N TYR A 311 -11.37 13.37 -17.54
CA TYR A 311 -10.00 13.21 -17.07
C TYR A 311 -9.98 12.36 -15.80
N VAL A 312 -9.77 11.06 -15.97
CA VAL A 312 -9.59 10.09 -14.90
C VAL A 312 -8.47 9.13 -15.27
N GLY A 313 -7.61 8.81 -14.32
CA GLY A 313 -6.48 7.90 -14.53
C GLY A 313 -5.80 7.50 -13.23
N VAL A 314 -4.85 6.57 -13.35
CA VAL A 314 -4.05 6.05 -12.22
C VAL A 314 -2.89 6.99 -11.87
N THR A 315 -2.52 7.91 -12.77
CA THR A 315 -1.39 8.82 -12.59
C THR A 315 -1.79 10.27 -12.71
N ASP A 316 -1.11 11.12 -11.94
CA ASP A 316 -1.30 12.58 -11.85
C ASP A 316 -0.78 13.34 -13.09
N ASN A 317 -1.29 12.99 -14.27
CA ASN A 317 -0.79 13.49 -15.56
C ASN A 317 -1.47 14.78 -16.02
N HIS A 318 -2.60 15.15 -15.41
CA HIS A 318 -3.34 16.35 -15.75
C HIS A 318 -3.47 17.28 -14.54
N GLU A 319 -3.42 18.58 -14.81
CA GLU A 319 -3.63 19.60 -13.77
C GLU A 319 -5.01 19.47 -13.12
N HIS A 320 -6.01 19.00 -13.87
CA HIS A 320 -7.38 18.77 -13.41
C HIS A 320 -7.79 17.36 -13.80
N GLN A 321 -7.87 16.45 -12.83
CA GLN A 321 -8.29 15.07 -13.05
C GLN A 321 -8.88 14.45 -11.79
N ILE A 322 -9.51 13.30 -11.96
CA ILE A 322 -9.72 12.34 -10.90
C ILE A 322 -8.54 11.37 -10.93
N SER A 323 -7.75 11.37 -9.86
CA SER A 323 -6.67 10.41 -9.66
C SER A 323 -7.21 9.21 -8.91
N ILE A 324 -6.96 8.00 -9.42
CA ILE A 324 -7.20 6.75 -8.72
C ILE A 324 -5.83 6.23 -8.26
N ASP A 325 -5.49 6.53 -7.01
CA ASP A 325 -4.19 6.22 -6.45
C ASP A 325 -4.08 4.73 -6.08
N LEU A 326 -3.16 4.04 -6.77
CA LEU A 326 -2.80 2.64 -6.52
C LEU A 326 -1.49 2.52 -5.72
N THR A 327 -0.84 3.64 -5.36
CA THR A 327 0.48 3.69 -4.70
C THR A 327 0.43 3.36 -3.21
N GLY A 328 -0.76 3.20 -2.61
CA GLY A 328 -0.86 2.69 -1.25
C GLY A 328 -0.05 1.41 -1.11
N SER A 329 -0.29 0.43 -1.96
CA SER A 329 0.28 -0.92 -1.85
C SER A 329 1.77 -1.07 -2.22
N THR A 330 2.51 0.02 -2.53
CA THR A 330 3.99 -0.01 -2.74
C THR A 330 4.78 0.40 -1.49
N ARG A 331 4.15 0.92 -0.44
CA ARG A 331 4.82 1.60 0.69
C ARG A 331 5.45 0.70 1.76
N GLN A 332 5.28 -0.61 1.70
CA GLN A 332 5.81 -1.53 2.72
C GLN A 332 7.31 -1.41 2.95
N VAL A 333 8.05 -1.41 1.85
CA VAL A 333 9.52 -1.37 1.86
C VAL A 333 10.01 0.02 2.23
N GLU A 334 9.26 1.04 1.81
CA GLU A 334 9.54 2.46 2.06
C GLU A 334 9.33 2.83 3.53
N MET A 335 8.27 2.29 4.15
CA MET A 335 7.94 2.51 5.55
C MET A 335 8.69 1.58 6.49
N GLY A 336 9.32 0.51 5.97
CA GLY A 336 10.13 -0.42 6.75
C GLY A 336 9.38 -1.06 7.93
N CYS A 337 8.05 -1.09 7.93
CA CYS A 337 7.29 -1.55 9.08
C CYS A 337 6.12 -2.45 8.67
N PHE A 338 5.58 -3.14 9.67
CA PHE A 338 4.33 -3.90 9.64
C PHE A 338 3.08 -3.01 9.46
N GLY A 339 3.25 -1.71 9.18
CA GLY A 339 2.16 -0.74 9.15
C GLY A 339 1.25 -0.88 7.93
N SER A 340 0.00 -0.42 8.10
CA SER A 340 -0.94 -0.26 6.99
C SER A 340 -0.38 0.74 5.98
N VAL A 341 -0.25 0.29 4.74
CA VAL A 341 0.17 1.07 3.57
C VAL A 341 -0.61 2.36 3.30
N GLY A 342 -1.87 2.40 3.72
CA GLY A 342 -2.71 3.59 3.61
C GLY A 342 -3.10 4.01 5.00
N SER A 343 -2.67 5.19 5.41
CA SER A 343 -3.49 5.94 6.34
C SER A 343 -4.45 6.78 5.53
N ILE A 344 -5.65 6.96 6.05
CA ILE A 344 -6.52 8.01 5.56
C ILE A 344 -5.89 9.32 6.04
N TYR A 345 -4.89 9.83 5.30
CA TYR A 345 -3.91 10.82 5.78
C TYR A 345 -4.56 12.07 6.33
N ASN A 346 -4.17 12.50 7.54
CA ASN A 346 -4.45 13.83 8.08
C ASN A 346 -3.59 14.89 7.40
N LYS A 347 -4.16 15.55 6.39
CA LYS A 347 -3.67 16.86 5.95
C LYS A 347 -4.32 17.91 6.87
N LYS A 348 -3.51 18.75 7.52
CA LYS A 348 -4.01 19.87 8.32
C LYS A 348 -4.73 20.84 7.39
N TRP A 349 -5.99 21.16 7.71
CA TRP A 349 -6.78 22.14 6.99
C TRP A 349 -7.30 23.21 7.94
N ASP A 350 -7.44 24.45 7.46
CA ASP A 350 -8.02 25.55 8.24
C ASP A 350 -9.55 25.42 8.42
N ARG A 351 -10.17 24.37 7.88
CA ARG A 351 -11.59 24.03 8.01
C ARG A 351 -11.76 22.65 8.67
N ILE A 352 -12.78 22.51 9.50
CA ILE A 352 -13.19 21.21 10.06
C ILE A 352 -13.75 20.37 8.91
N ILE A 353 -13.04 19.32 8.54
CA ILE A 353 -13.45 18.38 7.51
C ILE A 353 -13.25 16.99 8.09
N VAL A 354 -14.37 16.39 8.53
CA VAL A 354 -14.36 15.06 9.16
C VAL A 354 -14.56 13.98 8.12
N ARG A 355 -13.75 12.92 8.16
CA ARG A 355 -13.97 11.80 7.23
C ARG A 355 -15.00 10.85 7.82
N ILE A 356 -15.95 10.50 6.99
CA ILE A 356 -17.16 9.81 7.41
C ILE A 356 -17.39 8.59 6.51
N PRO A 357 -17.82 7.45 7.08
CA PRO A 357 -18.30 6.32 6.30
C PRO A 357 -19.43 6.74 5.37
N ARG A 358 -19.24 6.63 4.06
CA ARG A 358 -20.29 6.89 3.08
C ARG A 358 -21.19 5.66 2.91
N ALA A 359 -20.57 4.50 2.73
CA ALA A 359 -21.25 3.25 2.42
C ALA A 359 -20.53 2.06 3.04
N ARG A 360 -21.26 0.96 3.22
CA ARG A 360 -20.72 -0.33 3.64
C ARG A 360 -21.34 -1.45 2.79
N GLY A 361 -20.53 -2.02 1.90
CA GLY A 361 -21.03 -2.96 0.89
C GLY A 361 -22.20 -2.34 0.11
N ARG A 362 -23.38 -2.94 0.21
CA ARG A 362 -24.61 -2.47 -0.45
C ARG A 362 -25.35 -1.37 0.31
N GLU A 363 -25.04 -1.16 1.60
CA GLU A 363 -25.66 -0.14 2.45
C GLU A 363 -25.08 1.24 2.11
N GLU A 364 -25.94 2.21 1.77
CA GLU A 364 -25.61 3.63 1.60
C GLU A 364 -26.11 4.40 2.82
N PHE A 365 -25.24 5.06 3.57
CA PHE A 365 -25.67 5.76 4.79
C PHE A 365 -26.29 7.14 4.51
N PHE A 366 -26.12 7.65 3.29
CA PHE A 366 -26.60 8.98 2.89
C PHE A 366 -27.68 8.94 1.82
N ASP A 367 -28.24 7.76 1.48
CA ASP A 367 -29.21 7.60 0.40
C ASP A 367 -28.77 8.21 -0.95
N ASN A 368 -27.46 8.28 -1.20
CA ASN A 368 -26.82 9.00 -2.31
C ASN A 368 -27.06 10.52 -2.35
N ASP A 369 -27.47 11.13 -1.24
CA ASP A 369 -27.55 12.59 -1.08
C ASP A 369 -26.16 13.17 -0.79
N LEU A 370 -25.55 13.73 -1.84
CA LEU A 370 -24.23 14.34 -1.75
C LEU A 370 -24.23 15.57 -0.82
N SER A 371 -25.29 16.39 -0.84
CA SER A 371 -25.38 17.58 -0.01
C SER A 371 -25.44 17.20 1.47
N TRP A 372 -26.26 16.22 1.84
CA TRP A 372 -26.33 15.73 3.21
C TRP A 372 -24.99 15.15 3.69
N MET A 373 -24.29 14.39 2.85
CA MET A 373 -22.97 13.87 3.18
C MET A 373 -21.95 15.00 3.40
N LEU A 374 -21.90 15.99 2.49
CA LEU A 374 -20.98 17.12 2.57
C LEU A 374 -21.27 18.04 3.78
N ASP A 375 -22.54 18.23 4.13
CA ASP A 375 -22.94 18.96 5.34
C ASP A 375 -22.54 18.20 6.61
N THR A 376 -22.72 16.87 6.62
CA THR A 376 -22.36 16.02 7.76
C THR A 376 -20.86 16.07 8.05
N ARG A 377 -20.00 15.97 7.03
CA ARG A 377 -18.54 16.07 7.21
C ARG A 377 -18.05 17.46 7.60
N GLY A 378 -18.79 18.51 7.24
CA GLY A 378 -18.50 19.89 7.61
C GLY A 378 -18.86 20.22 9.06
N SER A 379 -19.56 19.33 9.76
CA SER A 379 -20.03 19.51 11.14
C SER A 379 -19.52 18.39 12.05
N LEU A 380 -18.69 18.75 13.04
CA LEU A 380 -18.13 17.77 13.98
C LEU A 380 -19.19 16.95 14.71
N GLU A 381 -20.27 17.59 15.17
CA GLU A 381 -21.32 16.90 15.93
C GLU A 381 -22.15 15.96 15.04
N ALA A 382 -22.46 16.38 13.81
CA ALA A 382 -23.14 15.52 12.85
C ALA A 382 -22.25 14.32 12.46
N ALA A 383 -20.97 14.56 12.19
CA ALA A 383 -20.01 13.51 11.88
C ALA A 383 -19.85 12.51 13.03
N LYS A 384 -19.77 12.97 14.29
CA LYS A 384 -19.72 12.08 15.47
C LYS A 384 -20.96 11.19 15.55
N ALA A 385 -22.15 11.78 15.45
CA ALA A 385 -23.40 11.02 15.49
C ALA A 385 -23.45 9.97 14.36
N HIS A 386 -23.01 10.36 13.17
CA HIS A 386 -22.91 9.47 12.01
C HIS A 386 -21.92 8.32 12.22
N LEU A 387 -20.75 8.60 12.78
CA LEU A 387 -19.73 7.58 13.07
C LEU A 387 -20.22 6.55 14.10
N ILE A 388 -20.94 7.02 15.13
CA ILE A 388 -21.58 6.15 16.12
C ILE A 388 -22.65 5.27 15.44
N HIS A 389 -23.45 5.85 14.55
CA HIS A 389 -24.51 5.15 13.86
C HIS A 389 -24.00 4.11 12.86
N SER A 390 -23.08 4.52 11.99
CA SER A 390 -22.55 3.68 10.90
C SER A 390 -21.72 2.51 11.41
N GLY A 391 -21.03 2.67 12.55
CA GLY A 391 -20.16 1.65 13.13
C GLY A 391 -18.96 1.41 12.21
N GLY A 392 -17.84 2.05 12.51
CA GLY A 392 -16.64 1.93 11.71
C GLY A 392 -15.98 0.55 11.83
N TRP A 393 -16.41 -0.44 11.06
CA TRP A 393 -15.64 -1.68 10.88
C TRP A 393 -15.35 -1.88 9.40
N ILE A 394 -14.20 -2.47 9.11
CA ILE A 394 -13.77 -2.76 7.75
C ILE A 394 -14.23 -4.19 7.41
N PRO A 395 -14.99 -4.41 6.33
CA PRO A 395 -15.44 -5.74 5.97
C PRO A 395 -14.31 -6.67 5.57
N GLU A 396 -14.41 -7.94 5.99
CA GLU A 396 -13.51 -9.00 5.56
C GLU A 396 -14.00 -9.65 4.26
N THR A 397 -13.11 -9.89 3.30
CA THR A 397 -13.47 -10.31 1.94
C THR A 397 -12.60 -11.43 1.38
N ASP A 398 -12.75 -12.64 1.91
CA ASP A 398 -11.99 -13.78 1.37
C ASP A 398 -12.54 -14.26 0.01
N ALA A 399 -13.79 -14.74 -0.02
CA ALA A 399 -14.38 -15.32 -1.23
C ALA A 399 -14.51 -14.34 -2.41
N GLY A 400 -14.70 -13.05 -2.13
CA GLY A 400 -14.75 -12.01 -3.17
C GLY A 400 -13.39 -11.78 -3.82
N MET A 401 -12.34 -11.75 -2.99
CA MET A 401 -10.96 -11.63 -3.46
C MET A 401 -10.51 -12.87 -4.24
N VAL A 402 -10.92 -14.07 -3.85
CA VAL A 402 -10.63 -15.29 -4.64
C VAL A 402 -11.19 -15.17 -6.06
N ARG A 403 -12.44 -14.72 -6.22
CA ARG A 403 -13.04 -14.52 -7.56
C ARG A 403 -12.32 -13.43 -8.37
N LEU A 404 -11.91 -12.35 -7.71
CA LEU A 404 -11.12 -11.30 -8.34
C LEU A 404 -9.76 -11.83 -8.83
N ILE A 405 -9.07 -12.60 -7.99
CA ILE A 405 -7.78 -13.22 -8.34
C ILE A 405 -7.94 -14.18 -9.52
N GLN A 406 -8.99 -15.01 -9.54
CA GLN A 406 -9.26 -15.91 -10.66
C GLN A 406 -9.50 -15.15 -11.97
N ALA A 407 -10.23 -14.04 -11.93
CA ALA A 407 -10.44 -13.19 -13.09
C ALA A 407 -9.12 -12.55 -13.56
N TYR A 408 -8.32 -12.04 -12.61
CA TYR A 408 -6.98 -11.55 -12.89
C TYR A 408 -6.08 -12.64 -13.50
N GLU A 409 -6.13 -13.88 -13.01
CA GLU A 409 -5.33 -14.99 -13.52
C GLU A 409 -5.66 -15.34 -14.98
N ALA A 410 -6.91 -15.15 -15.38
CA ALA A 410 -7.37 -15.32 -16.75
C ALA A 410 -7.14 -14.10 -17.66
N SER A 411 -6.76 -12.95 -17.10
CA SER A 411 -6.65 -11.68 -17.82
C SER A 411 -5.45 -11.59 -18.77
N SER A 412 -5.58 -10.73 -19.79
CA SER A 412 -4.44 -10.34 -20.63
C SER A 412 -3.45 -9.44 -19.90
N ILE A 413 -3.91 -8.65 -18.91
CA ILE A 413 -3.05 -7.86 -18.00
C ILE A 413 -2.00 -8.75 -17.34
N LYS A 414 -2.40 -9.87 -16.75
CA LYS A 414 -1.44 -10.79 -16.13
C LYS A 414 -0.37 -11.24 -17.13
N ARG A 415 -0.81 -11.80 -18.26
CA ARG A 415 0.09 -12.43 -19.26
C ARG A 415 1.02 -11.46 -19.96
N ASN A 416 0.51 -10.27 -20.29
CA ASN A 416 1.20 -9.35 -21.20
C ASN A 416 1.85 -8.16 -20.48
N LEU A 417 1.43 -7.84 -19.25
CA LEU A 417 1.96 -6.72 -18.47
C LEU A 417 2.71 -7.19 -17.22
N HIS A 418 2.08 -7.98 -16.35
CA HIS A 418 2.67 -8.32 -15.06
C HIS A 418 3.72 -9.43 -15.15
N GLU A 419 3.39 -10.59 -15.73
CA GLU A 419 4.31 -11.74 -15.84
C GLU A 419 5.66 -11.37 -16.50
N PRO A 420 5.72 -10.58 -17.59
CA PRO A 420 6.99 -10.13 -18.16
C PRO A 420 7.86 -9.31 -17.21
N CYS A 421 7.26 -8.73 -16.17
CA CYS A 421 7.92 -7.90 -15.17
C CYS A 421 8.07 -8.57 -13.80
N GLU A 422 7.87 -9.89 -13.68
CA GLU A 422 8.01 -10.61 -12.41
C GLU A 422 9.45 -11.05 -12.10
N GLY A 423 10.29 -11.24 -13.13
CA GLY A 423 11.67 -11.68 -12.95
C GLY A 423 12.55 -10.68 -12.20
N LEU A 424 13.66 -11.15 -11.62
CA LEU A 424 14.72 -10.27 -11.10
C LEU A 424 15.29 -9.40 -12.24
N LEU A 425 15.66 -8.17 -11.93
CA LEU A 425 16.39 -7.31 -12.88
C LEU A 425 17.74 -7.95 -13.22
N ASP A 426 18.08 -8.03 -14.52
CA ASP A 426 19.35 -8.58 -14.99
C ASP A 426 20.47 -7.54 -14.88
N PRO A 427 21.45 -7.71 -13.97
CA PRO A 427 22.55 -6.75 -13.81
C PRO A 427 23.39 -6.59 -15.08
N ALA A 428 23.49 -7.62 -15.93
CA ALA A 428 24.23 -7.56 -17.18
C ALA A 428 23.50 -6.67 -18.20
N ALA A 429 22.18 -6.81 -18.34
CA ALA A 429 21.36 -5.93 -19.18
C ALA A 429 21.45 -4.46 -18.72
N ILE A 430 21.34 -4.21 -17.40
CA ILE A 430 21.48 -2.86 -16.82
C ILE A 430 22.84 -2.26 -17.13
N SER A 431 23.92 -3.01 -16.87
CA SER A 431 25.29 -2.55 -17.12
C SER A 431 25.52 -2.28 -18.62
N SER A 432 24.95 -3.12 -19.49
CA SER A 432 25.06 -2.95 -20.94
C SER A 432 24.37 -1.66 -21.42
N LEU A 433 23.17 -1.36 -20.91
CA LEU A 433 22.46 -0.11 -21.23
C LEU A 433 23.30 1.12 -20.86
N ILE A 434 23.86 1.14 -19.64
CA ILE A 434 24.68 2.26 -19.15
C ILE A 434 25.99 2.38 -19.95
N ASN A 435 26.73 1.28 -20.11
CA ASN A 435 28.05 1.29 -20.75
C ASN A 435 28.00 1.62 -22.24
N THR A 436 26.89 1.30 -22.91
CA THR A 436 26.67 1.67 -24.32
C THR A 436 26.03 3.06 -24.47
N ASN A 437 25.84 3.80 -23.37
CA ASN A 437 25.11 5.06 -23.33
C ASN A 437 23.75 4.95 -24.06
N TYR A 438 23.02 3.88 -23.77
CA TYR A 438 21.68 3.60 -24.30
C TYR A 438 21.63 3.54 -25.84
N ALA A 439 22.71 3.11 -26.50
CA ALA A 439 22.87 3.16 -27.97
C ALA A 439 21.69 2.54 -28.73
N VAL A 440 21.20 1.38 -28.30
CA VAL A 440 20.07 0.68 -28.95
C VAL A 440 18.80 1.55 -28.94
N LEU A 441 18.54 2.25 -27.85
CA LEU A 441 17.39 3.16 -27.74
C LEU A 441 17.59 4.41 -28.58
N ARG A 442 18.81 4.97 -28.60
CA ARG A 442 19.13 6.14 -29.43
C ARG A 442 19.04 5.85 -30.93
N GLU A 443 19.37 4.63 -31.34
CA GLU A 443 19.28 4.20 -32.73
C GLU A 443 17.84 3.95 -33.16
N LYS A 444 17.07 3.19 -32.37
CA LYS A 444 15.70 2.81 -32.71
C LYS A 444 14.66 3.88 -32.43
N ILE A 445 14.90 4.71 -31.41
CA ILE A 445 13.95 5.70 -30.88
C ILE A 445 14.69 7.02 -30.58
N PRO A 446 15.27 7.69 -31.60
CA PRO A 446 16.08 8.89 -31.37
C PRO A 446 15.32 10.03 -30.65
N GLN A 447 13.99 10.09 -30.80
CA GLN A 447 13.11 11.10 -30.20
C GLN A 447 13.02 11.05 -28.67
N ILE A 448 13.31 9.91 -28.02
CA ILE A 448 13.38 9.84 -26.54
C ILE A 448 14.77 10.20 -26.02
N GLY A 449 15.76 10.40 -26.90
CA GLY A 449 17.14 10.70 -26.51
C GLY A 449 17.26 11.94 -25.62
N GLY A 450 16.47 12.98 -25.92
CA GLY A 450 16.40 14.18 -25.08
C GLY A 450 15.92 13.90 -23.66
N VAL A 451 14.97 12.96 -23.51
CA VAL A 451 14.41 12.55 -22.22
C VAL A 451 15.40 11.71 -21.41
N ILE A 452 16.16 10.85 -22.11
CA ILE A 452 17.23 10.07 -21.49
C ILE A 452 18.39 10.97 -21.06
N ASP A 453 18.68 12.04 -21.81
CA ASP A 453 19.79 12.95 -21.50
C ASP A 453 19.47 13.94 -20.37
N ASN A 454 18.20 14.32 -20.20
CA ASN A 454 17.75 15.19 -19.12
C ASN A 454 16.90 14.43 -18.08
N ALA A 455 17.27 13.17 -17.82
CA ALA A 455 16.54 12.24 -16.97
C ALA A 455 16.12 12.78 -15.59
N GLN A 456 16.82 13.78 -15.04
CA GLN A 456 16.32 14.58 -13.93
C GLN A 456 15.74 15.92 -14.48
N PRO A 457 14.44 16.22 -14.32
CA PRO A 457 13.41 15.50 -13.55
C PRO A 457 12.56 14.51 -14.38
N GLU A 458 12.88 14.32 -15.66
CA GLU A 458 11.96 13.69 -16.61
C GLU A 458 11.63 12.23 -16.27
N PHE A 459 12.62 11.43 -15.84
CA PHE A 459 12.42 10.05 -15.38
C PHE A 459 11.83 9.93 -13.96
N LEU A 460 11.41 11.05 -13.38
CA LEU A 460 10.57 11.12 -12.17
C LEU A 460 9.18 11.68 -12.46
N THR A 461 8.90 12.05 -13.71
CA THR A 461 7.63 12.68 -14.09
C THR A 461 6.76 11.67 -14.85
N PRO A 462 5.56 11.32 -14.34
CA PRO A 462 4.69 10.34 -14.97
C PRO A 462 4.38 10.60 -16.45
N SER A 463 4.16 11.85 -16.87
CA SER A 463 3.87 12.20 -18.27
C SER A 463 5.06 11.97 -19.23
N ALA A 464 6.29 12.21 -18.77
CA ALA A 464 7.49 11.97 -19.57
C ALA A 464 7.78 10.46 -19.66
N LEU A 465 7.62 9.73 -18.56
CA LEU A 465 7.72 8.27 -18.54
C LEU A 465 6.67 7.62 -19.45
N ASP A 466 5.43 8.12 -19.41
CA ASP A 466 4.33 7.64 -20.25
C ASP A 466 4.70 7.75 -21.73
N TYR A 467 5.15 8.93 -22.17
CA TYR A 467 5.67 9.14 -23.53
C TYR A 467 6.79 8.17 -23.89
N VAL A 468 7.82 8.02 -23.04
CA VAL A 468 8.95 7.11 -23.30
C VAL A 468 8.48 5.67 -23.49
N TYR A 469 7.60 5.18 -22.61
CA TYR A 469 7.13 3.80 -22.65
C TYR A 469 6.22 3.52 -23.86
N HIS A 470 5.40 4.49 -24.27
CA HIS A 470 4.64 4.41 -25.50
C HIS A 470 5.56 4.28 -26.72
N GLU A 471 6.57 5.15 -26.84
CA GLU A 471 7.54 5.09 -27.94
C GLU A 471 8.31 3.77 -27.96
N MET A 472 8.68 3.26 -26.78
CA MET A 472 9.30 1.93 -26.65
C MET A 472 8.36 0.83 -27.13
N LEU A 473 7.09 0.83 -26.71
CA LEU A 473 6.13 -0.19 -27.10
C LEU A 473 5.90 -0.20 -28.62
N TYR A 474 5.72 0.98 -29.22
CA TYR A 474 5.52 1.12 -30.67
C TYR A 474 6.73 0.64 -31.50
N ASN A 475 7.92 0.65 -30.91
CA ASN A 475 9.16 0.17 -31.55
C ASN A 475 9.52 -1.27 -31.16
N GLY A 476 8.57 -2.01 -30.58
CA GLY A 476 8.70 -3.45 -30.32
C GLY A 476 9.52 -3.80 -29.07
N PHE A 477 9.74 -2.85 -28.18
CA PHE A 477 10.32 -3.13 -26.87
C PHE A 477 9.25 -3.67 -25.92
N SER A 478 9.64 -4.62 -25.07
CA SER A 478 8.78 -5.21 -24.06
C SER A 478 8.66 -4.29 -22.82
N VAL A 479 7.63 -4.52 -22.01
CA VAL A 479 7.49 -3.84 -20.70
C VAL A 479 8.69 -4.14 -19.79
N ASN A 480 9.28 -5.33 -19.90
CA ASN A 480 10.50 -5.66 -19.18
C ASN A 480 11.70 -4.80 -19.63
N ASP A 481 11.82 -4.49 -20.92
CA ASP A 481 12.86 -3.59 -21.43
C ASP A 481 12.69 -2.18 -20.87
N MET A 482 11.44 -1.70 -20.77
CA MET A 482 11.12 -0.41 -20.13
C MET A 482 11.54 -0.39 -18.66
N ARG A 483 11.26 -1.48 -17.93
CA ARG A 483 11.66 -1.63 -16.52
C ARG A 483 13.19 -1.59 -16.37
N HIS A 484 13.92 -2.28 -17.24
CA HIS A 484 15.39 -2.26 -17.25
C HIS A 484 15.96 -0.88 -17.60
N LEU A 485 15.37 -0.19 -18.59
CA LEU A 485 15.76 1.18 -18.92
C LEU A 485 15.62 2.10 -17.69
N THR A 486 14.46 2.07 -17.04
CA THR A 486 14.18 2.95 -15.90
C THR A 486 15.12 2.67 -14.74
N TYR A 487 15.35 1.40 -14.41
CA TYR A 487 16.32 1.04 -13.37
C TYR A 487 17.75 1.45 -13.75
N ALA A 488 18.16 1.25 -15.02
CA ALA A 488 19.46 1.67 -15.50
C ALA A 488 19.68 3.18 -15.34
N ILE A 489 18.69 3.99 -15.72
CA ILE A 489 18.75 5.45 -15.55
C ILE A 489 18.82 5.87 -14.08
N TYR A 490 18.11 5.17 -13.19
CA TYR A 490 18.17 5.41 -11.75
C TYR A 490 19.53 5.04 -11.13
N CYS A 491 20.26 4.12 -11.76
CA CYS A 491 21.57 3.66 -11.33
C CYS A 491 22.73 4.40 -12.01
N ASP A 492 22.48 5.07 -13.13
CA ASP A 492 23.49 5.79 -13.89
C ASP A 492 23.88 7.10 -13.21
N THR A 493 25.10 7.11 -12.66
CA THR A 493 25.67 8.28 -11.96
C THR A 493 25.81 9.51 -12.85
N VAL A 494 25.85 9.36 -14.17
CA VAL A 494 25.93 10.49 -15.11
C VAL A 494 24.57 11.16 -15.26
N LYS A 495 23.47 10.42 -15.10
CA LYS A 495 22.11 10.94 -15.23
C LYS A 495 21.65 11.75 -14.01
N ASN A 496 22.32 11.59 -12.87
CA ASN A 496 22.07 12.35 -11.65
C ASN A 496 20.60 12.32 -11.18
N VAL A 497 19.88 11.22 -11.46
CA VAL A 497 18.50 11.07 -10.97
C VAL A 497 18.53 10.85 -9.46
N HIS A 498 17.91 11.75 -8.72
CA HIS A 498 17.91 11.69 -7.26
C HIS A 498 16.66 10.96 -6.76
N ILE A 499 16.86 9.71 -6.33
CA ILE A 499 15.87 8.94 -5.57
C ILE A 499 16.30 8.97 -4.11
N GLU A 500 15.42 9.40 -3.21
CA GLU A 500 15.77 9.49 -1.79
C GLU A 500 16.19 8.10 -1.28
N PRO A 501 17.22 8.01 -0.41
CA PRO A 501 17.70 6.73 0.09
C PRO A 501 16.65 5.88 0.82
N ALA A 502 15.54 6.48 1.25
CA ALA A 502 14.42 5.76 1.85
C ALA A 502 13.65 4.88 0.84
N TYR A 503 13.72 5.19 -0.46
CA TYR A 503 13.00 4.48 -1.51
C TYR A 503 13.84 3.40 -2.19
N SER A 504 13.21 2.28 -2.56
CA SER A 504 13.84 1.22 -3.36
C SER A 504 13.78 1.59 -4.84
N LYS A 505 14.93 1.72 -5.50
CA LYS A 505 14.98 1.96 -6.96
C LYS A 505 14.34 0.82 -7.72
N ALA A 506 14.47 -0.41 -7.20
CA ALA A 506 13.92 -1.61 -7.81
C ALA A 506 12.38 -1.69 -7.73
N GLU A 507 11.77 -1.09 -6.70
CA GLU A 507 10.31 -0.92 -6.68
C GLU A 507 9.88 0.29 -7.51
N TRP A 508 10.63 1.39 -7.45
CA TRP A 508 10.33 2.60 -8.22
C TRP A 508 10.44 2.40 -9.73
N CYS A 509 11.29 1.49 -10.23
CA CYS A 509 11.38 1.22 -11.66
C CYS A 509 10.17 0.46 -12.23
N ARG A 510 9.15 0.16 -11.42
CA ARG A 510 7.90 -0.51 -11.84
C ARG A 510 6.88 0.42 -12.48
N TRP A 511 7.22 1.68 -12.72
CA TRP A 511 6.39 2.62 -13.51
C TRP A 511 5.77 2.06 -14.80
N PRO A 512 6.45 1.23 -15.61
CA PRO A 512 5.84 0.66 -16.81
C PRO A 512 4.59 -0.17 -16.50
N ILE A 513 4.56 -0.87 -15.37
CA ILE A 513 3.39 -1.62 -14.93
C ILE A 513 2.22 -0.66 -14.75
N LEU A 514 2.42 0.43 -13.99
CA LEU A 514 1.37 1.41 -13.71
C LEU A 514 0.89 2.16 -14.96
N LEU A 515 1.81 2.65 -15.78
CA LEU A 515 1.50 3.53 -16.91
C LEU A 515 0.98 2.78 -18.15
N MET A 516 1.44 1.55 -18.37
CA MET A 516 1.03 0.78 -19.56
C MET A 516 -0.22 -0.08 -19.33
N GLY A 517 -0.79 -0.05 -18.13
CA GLY A 517 -1.93 -0.90 -17.74
C GLY A 517 -3.09 -0.90 -18.73
N GLU A 518 -3.45 0.27 -19.26
CA GLU A 518 -4.57 0.41 -20.19
C GLU A 518 -4.36 -0.23 -21.56
N PHE A 519 -3.10 -0.46 -21.98
CA PHE A 519 -2.79 -1.14 -23.25
C PHE A 519 -3.11 -2.64 -23.21
N PHE A 520 -3.23 -3.20 -22.01
CA PHE A 520 -3.36 -4.63 -21.79
C PHE A 520 -4.65 -5.00 -21.07
N LYS A 521 -5.64 -4.09 -21.02
CA LYS A 521 -6.97 -4.36 -20.46
C LYS A 521 -7.78 -5.32 -21.34
N ASP A 522 -8.78 -5.96 -20.74
CA ASP A 522 -9.57 -7.05 -21.37
C ASP A 522 -10.79 -6.57 -22.17
#